data_AF-A0A973HCQ0-F1
#
_entry.id   AF-A0A973HCQ0-F1
#
_cell.length_a   1.000
_cell.length_b   1.000
_cell.length_c   1.000
_cell.angle_alpha   90.00
_cell.angle_beta   90.00
_cell.angle_gamma   90.00
#
_symmetry.space_group_name_H-M   'P 1'
#
loop_
_entity.id
_entity.type
_entity.pdbx_description
1 polymer ?
#
loop_
_entity_poly.entity_id
_entity_poly.type
_entity_poly.pdbx_seq_one_letter_code
_entity_poly.pdbx_strand_id
1 'polypeptide(L)'
;MIQFFCFNDVESVIVNVSKYLFPLLIPAVLSGCLNTPKSTAPKYEPTAEQRAAVMKARNAFIQRIAGVKNQQQVKQAEPTVTLETISPADLSASYEKLIANGRSANFSIENKELFIDGQSYLDMEGTLVLAGFDNESGKFSYIIEVGNEEYVAKTMRVGSKEEPLTFAKITKSGDRMVMKTVTGETITGERVIPTSTGFIIPRSNGLIEVPITDKARPIGLPKGYVAAAMQRGDIGSTNIILLEKLKEADNEGGFFDFSEVTGAFGLTEDDDYLFFDLETGKSTVLNVSREGKNEQHMYNCRRQNDYVNKCSGMVKYESLYTKLGTKNTQHYFWSIDWLSTAQGPIGVINTGTTVEVIDLTNDKQFVLFERLMGVNEFNLLPTEDGRLGMSVKLGFSTEEIDDLLAHLKTVPTEKVKSTTKL
;
A
#
# COMPACT_ATOMS: atom_id res chain seq x y z
N MET A 1 -26.10 15.02 24.40
CA MET A 1 -25.48 15.65 25.59
C MET A 1 -24.39 14.67 26.02
N ILE A 2 -23.11 14.85 25.65
CA ILE A 2 -22.09 15.66 26.37
C ILE A 2 -21.93 15.11 27.81
N GLN A 3 -20.79 14.62 28.36
CA GLN A 3 -19.34 14.54 28.02
C GLN A 3 -18.86 13.05 28.05
N PHE A 4 -17.66 12.57 27.67
CA PHE A 4 -16.33 13.08 27.23
C PHE A 4 -15.26 13.47 28.31
N PHE A 5 -14.12 12.71 28.32
CA PHE A 5 -12.87 12.87 29.12
C PHE A 5 -13.00 12.62 30.65
N CYS A 6 -12.02 12.13 31.42
CA CYS A 6 -10.67 11.55 31.19
C CYS A 6 -10.31 10.68 32.44
N PHE A 7 -9.14 10.07 32.68
CA PHE A 7 -7.79 10.01 32.06
C PHE A 7 -7.11 8.69 32.54
N ASN A 8 -5.98 8.26 31.94
CA ASN A 8 -4.88 7.66 32.73
C ASN A 8 -3.53 7.80 32.00
N ASP A 9 -2.63 8.60 32.57
CA ASP A 9 -1.29 8.85 32.04
C ASP A 9 -0.34 7.68 32.32
N VAL A 10 0.54 7.37 31.36
CA VAL A 10 1.78 6.64 31.61
C VAL A 10 2.92 7.52 31.12
N GLU A 11 3.64 8.16 32.04
CA GLU A 11 4.80 9.00 31.71
C GLU A 11 5.99 8.14 31.28
N SER A 12 6.24 8.04 29.96
CA SER A 12 7.48 7.48 29.43
C SER A 12 8.54 8.57 29.22
N VAL A 13 9.41 8.78 30.20
CA VAL A 13 10.62 9.60 30.05
C VAL A 13 11.75 8.73 29.47
N ILE A 14 12.13 8.96 28.21
CA ILE A 14 13.26 8.28 27.58
C ILE A 14 14.40 9.28 27.39
N VAL A 15 15.55 8.97 27.98
CA VAL A 15 16.77 9.80 27.94
C VAL A 15 17.67 9.29 26.82
N ASN A 16 18.00 10.15 25.85
CA ASN A 16 18.87 9.80 24.75
C ASN A 16 20.32 10.23 25.07
N VAL A 17 21.22 9.26 25.28
CA VAL A 17 22.62 9.51 25.66
C VAL A 17 23.54 9.29 24.45
N SER A 18 23.85 10.35 23.72
CA SER A 18 24.98 10.37 22.79
C SER A 18 26.24 10.84 23.51
N LYS A 19 27.35 10.12 23.35
CA LYS A 19 28.67 10.48 23.92
C LYS A 19 29.82 10.11 22.99
N TYR A 20 30.85 10.95 23.06
CA TYR A 20 32.20 10.79 22.50
C TYR A 20 32.35 11.04 20.98
N LEU A 21 33.37 11.77 20.48
CA LEU A 21 34.35 12.68 21.10
C LEU A 21 35.10 13.42 19.97
N PHE A 22 35.35 14.73 20.05
CA PHE A 22 36.65 15.37 19.71
C PHE A 22 36.62 16.91 19.94
N PRO A 23 37.60 17.51 20.64
CA PRO A 23 37.72 18.97 20.81
C PRO A 23 38.99 19.56 20.17
N LEU A 24 38.97 20.87 19.83
CA LEU A 24 40.02 21.92 20.06
C LEU A 24 39.63 23.23 19.29
N LEU A 25 39.48 24.40 19.95
CA LEU A 25 40.45 25.54 20.08
C LEU A 25 40.62 26.38 18.77
N ILE A 26 40.60 27.74 18.66
CA ILE A 26 40.74 28.92 19.57
C ILE A 26 39.90 30.15 19.04
N PRO A 27 39.50 31.16 19.85
CA PRO A 27 38.65 32.29 19.43
C PRO A 27 39.35 33.68 19.30
N ALA A 28 38.72 34.64 18.58
CA ALA A 28 38.91 36.11 18.59
C ALA A 28 37.92 36.78 17.58
N VAL A 29 37.44 38.05 17.64
CA VAL A 29 37.49 39.15 18.64
C VAL A 29 36.40 40.22 18.30
N LEU A 30 35.78 40.81 19.34
CA LEU A 30 35.06 42.11 19.47
C LEU A 30 34.07 42.72 18.43
N SER A 31 32.88 43.05 19.00
CA SER A 31 32.16 44.36 19.00
C SER A 31 31.54 44.98 17.72
N GLY A 32 30.24 45.33 17.81
CA GLY A 32 29.53 46.12 16.80
C GLY A 32 28.12 46.59 17.24
N CYS A 33 28.06 47.56 18.16
CA CYS A 33 26.96 48.51 18.44
C CYS A 33 25.46 48.10 18.36
N LEU A 34 24.82 48.04 19.54
CA LEU A 34 23.40 48.38 19.70
C LEU A 34 23.17 49.87 19.41
N ASN A 35 22.26 50.21 18.48
CA ASN A 35 21.44 51.44 18.51
C ASN A 35 20.45 51.47 17.33
N THR A 36 19.17 51.21 17.59
CA THR A 36 18.06 51.50 16.66
C THR A 36 17.29 52.74 17.14
N PRO A 37 17.17 53.81 16.34
CA PRO A 37 16.53 55.04 16.78
C PRO A 37 15.00 54.88 16.88
N LYS A 38 14.38 55.57 17.84
CA LYS A 38 12.93 55.71 17.94
C LYS A 38 12.41 56.46 16.70
N SER A 39 11.65 55.77 15.84
CA SER A 39 10.97 56.42 14.71
C SER A 39 9.76 57.23 15.20
N THR A 40 9.89 58.56 15.16
CA THR A 40 8.77 59.51 15.26
C THR A 40 8.25 59.84 13.87
N ALA A 41 7.51 58.91 13.25
CA ALA A 41 6.71 59.18 12.07
C ALA A 41 5.23 59.38 12.46
N PRO A 42 4.53 60.40 11.93
CA PRO A 42 3.11 60.60 12.23
C PRO A 42 2.28 59.43 11.68
N LYS A 43 1.27 59.00 12.43
CA LYS A 43 0.28 58.03 11.92
C LYS A 43 -0.43 58.63 10.71
N TYR A 44 -0.41 57.90 9.60
CA TYR A 44 -1.16 58.26 8.40
C TYR A 44 -2.67 58.21 8.70
N GLU A 45 -3.31 59.38 8.73
CA GLU A 45 -4.76 59.50 8.75
C GLU A 45 -5.27 59.76 7.33
N PRO A 46 -6.05 58.83 6.72
CA PRO A 46 -6.58 59.05 5.37
C PRO A 46 -7.58 60.19 5.36
N THR A 47 -7.55 61.01 4.31
CA THR A 47 -8.45 62.16 4.12
C THR A 47 -9.91 61.73 3.92
N ALA A 48 -10.86 62.66 4.05
CA ALA A 48 -12.28 62.36 3.85
C ALA A 48 -12.59 61.75 2.48
N GLU A 49 -11.94 62.23 1.42
CA GLU A 49 -12.04 61.67 0.06
C GLU A 49 -11.46 60.25 -0.03
N GLN A 50 -10.32 59.98 0.61
CA GLN A 50 -9.73 58.64 0.65
C GLN A 50 -10.64 57.66 1.40
N ARG A 51 -11.27 58.08 2.50
CA ARG A 51 -12.28 57.28 3.21
C ARG A 51 -13.52 57.03 2.33
N ALA A 52 -13.99 58.04 1.60
CA ALA A 52 -15.10 57.91 0.66
C ALA A 52 -14.76 56.97 -0.51
N ALA A 53 -13.54 57.01 -1.04
CA ALA A 53 -13.06 56.10 -2.10
C ALA A 53 -12.96 54.65 -1.62
N VAL A 54 -12.47 54.41 -0.39
CA VAL A 54 -12.42 53.07 0.22
C VAL A 54 -13.82 52.52 0.49
N MET A 55 -14.76 53.33 1.00
CA MET A 55 -16.17 52.93 1.16
C MET A 55 -16.85 52.70 -0.20
N LYS A 56 -16.52 53.54 -1.19
CA LYS A 56 -16.60 53.35 -2.65
C LYS A 56 -16.40 51.90 -3.09
N ALA A 57 -15.14 51.51 -2.98
CA ALA A 57 -14.62 50.22 -3.40
C ALA A 57 -15.22 49.05 -2.59
N ARG A 58 -15.36 49.22 -1.27
CA ARG A 58 -15.96 48.21 -0.38
C ARG A 58 -17.41 47.92 -0.75
N ASN A 59 -18.22 48.94 -1.03
CA ASN A 59 -19.61 48.76 -1.42
C ASN A 59 -19.73 48.14 -2.83
N ALA A 60 -18.86 48.51 -3.77
CA ALA A 60 -18.80 47.86 -5.08
C ALA A 60 -18.38 46.37 -4.98
N PHE A 61 -17.47 46.05 -4.06
CA PHE A 61 -17.06 44.67 -3.76
C PHE A 61 -18.18 43.86 -3.10
N ILE A 62 -18.90 44.44 -2.13
CA ILE A 62 -20.07 43.82 -1.51
C ILE A 62 -21.20 43.61 -2.54
N GLN A 63 -21.44 44.56 -3.46
CA GLN A 63 -22.40 44.36 -4.54
C GLN A 63 -21.98 43.29 -5.54
N ARG A 64 -20.68 43.16 -5.87
CA ARG A 64 -20.16 42.02 -6.65
C ARG A 64 -20.41 40.68 -5.95
N ILE A 65 -20.15 40.59 -4.65
CA ILE A 65 -20.42 39.37 -3.86
C ILE A 65 -21.92 39.08 -3.72
N ALA A 66 -22.76 40.11 -3.57
CA ALA A 66 -24.21 39.96 -3.53
C ALA A 66 -24.77 39.50 -4.88
N GLY A 67 -24.21 39.97 -6.00
CA GLY A 67 -24.55 39.48 -7.35
C GLY A 67 -24.22 38.00 -7.55
N VAL A 68 -23.14 37.50 -6.95
CA VAL A 68 -22.78 36.06 -6.97
C VAL A 68 -23.77 35.21 -6.16
N LYS A 69 -24.48 35.76 -5.16
CA LYS A 69 -25.49 35.01 -4.39
C LYS A 69 -26.82 34.78 -5.12
N ASN A 70 -27.08 35.49 -6.22
CA ASN A 70 -28.30 35.33 -7.03
C ASN A 70 -28.05 34.76 -8.44
N GLN A 71 -26.79 34.45 -8.79
CA GLN A 71 -26.58 33.32 -9.68
C GLN A 71 -26.91 32.06 -8.87
N GLN A 72 -28.12 31.54 -9.08
CA GLN A 72 -28.31 30.10 -8.91
C GLN A 72 -27.14 29.44 -9.63
N GLN A 73 -26.33 28.69 -8.90
CA GLN A 73 -25.48 27.70 -9.53
C GLN A 73 -26.43 26.79 -10.30
N VAL A 74 -26.55 27.03 -11.60
CA VAL A 74 -26.55 25.92 -12.53
C VAL A 74 -25.26 25.20 -12.18
N LYS A 75 -25.38 24.18 -11.31
CA LYS A 75 -24.41 23.11 -11.27
C LYS A 75 -24.40 22.60 -12.69
N GLN A 76 -23.41 23.05 -13.46
CA GLN A 76 -22.98 22.33 -14.64
C GLN A 76 -22.72 20.93 -14.11
N ALA A 77 -23.59 19.99 -14.49
CA ALA A 77 -23.53 18.65 -13.94
C ALA A 77 -22.11 18.15 -14.20
N GLU A 78 -21.40 17.81 -13.12
CA GLU A 78 -20.17 17.03 -13.26
C GLU A 78 -20.54 15.82 -14.11
N PRO A 79 -19.78 15.54 -15.20
CA PRO A 79 -20.18 14.55 -16.18
C PRO A 79 -20.30 13.20 -15.48
N THR A 80 -21.54 12.84 -15.14
CA THR A 80 -21.83 11.60 -14.43
C THR A 80 -21.56 10.50 -15.43
N VAL A 81 -20.41 9.84 -15.29
CA VAL A 81 -20.04 8.71 -16.16
C VAL A 81 -21.13 7.66 -15.99
N THR A 82 -21.98 7.58 -17.01
CA THR A 82 -23.11 6.67 -17.11
C THR A 82 -22.61 5.47 -17.88
N LEU A 83 -22.17 4.45 -17.13
CA LEU A 83 -21.75 3.20 -17.74
C LEU A 83 -22.99 2.47 -18.27
N GLU A 84 -23.03 2.30 -19.59
CA GLU A 84 -24.04 1.49 -20.25
C GLU A 84 -23.95 0.05 -19.76
N THR A 85 -25.10 -0.56 -19.50
CA THR A 85 -25.15 -1.96 -19.07
C THR A 85 -25.06 -2.84 -20.31
N ILE A 86 -23.99 -3.63 -20.42
CA ILE A 86 -23.75 -4.56 -21.52
C ILE A 86 -24.02 -6.00 -21.09
N SER A 87 -24.24 -6.90 -22.04
CA SER A 87 -24.42 -8.31 -21.68
C SER A 87 -23.08 -8.94 -21.24
N PRO A 88 -23.09 -9.95 -20.36
CA PRO A 88 -21.88 -10.67 -20.00
C PRO A 88 -21.16 -11.27 -21.22
N ALA A 89 -21.90 -11.68 -22.26
CA ALA A 89 -21.31 -12.22 -23.48
C ALA A 89 -20.57 -11.15 -24.31
N ASP A 90 -21.09 -9.92 -24.36
CA ASP A 90 -20.42 -8.81 -25.05
C ASP A 90 -19.16 -8.38 -24.28
N LEU A 91 -19.22 -8.36 -22.95
CA LEU A 91 -18.06 -8.09 -22.10
C LEU A 91 -16.97 -9.15 -22.29
N SER A 92 -17.32 -10.44 -22.23
CA SER A 92 -16.39 -11.54 -22.52
C SER A 92 -15.81 -11.45 -23.93
N ALA A 93 -16.62 -11.20 -24.95
CA ALA A 93 -16.13 -11.05 -26.33
C ALA A 93 -15.19 -9.85 -26.52
N SER A 94 -15.34 -8.81 -25.69
CA SER A 94 -14.48 -7.62 -25.69
C SER A 94 -13.17 -7.90 -24.95
N TYR A 95 -13.25 -8.58 -23.80
CA TYR A 95 -12.09 -9.02 -23.03
C TYR A 95 -11.22 -10.03 -23.81
N GLU A 96 -11.83 -11.01 -24.48
CA GLU A 96 -11.10 -11.98 -25.31
C GLU A 96 -10.30 -11.30 -26.44
N LYS A 97 -10.86 -10.28 -27.12
CA LYS A 97 -10.12 -9.49 -28.12
C LYS A 97 -8.95 -8.74 -27.49
N LEU A 98 -9.19 -8.08 -26.36
CA LEU A 98 -8.19 -7.34 -25.60
C LEU A 98 -7.00 -8.23 -25.21
N ILE A 99 -7.26 -9.45 -24.73
CA ILE A 99 -6.21 -10.38 -24.28
C ILE A 99 -5.64 -11.28 -25.38
N ALA A 100 -6.27 -11.38 -26.56
CA ALA A 100 -5.84 -12.27 -27.64
C ALA A 100 -4.39 -12.03 -28.09
N ASN A 101 -3.92 -10.77 -28.02
CA ASN A 101 -2.56 -10.38 -28.36
C ASN A 101 -1.91 -9.63 -27.19
N GLY A 102 -0.69 -10.01 -26.83
CA GLY A 102 0.09 -9.32 -25.80
C GLY A 102 1.39 -10.03 -25.48
N ARG A 103 2.17 -9.46 -24.57
CA ARG A 103 3.50 -9.93 -24.15
C ARG A 103 3.70 -9.74 -22.65
N SER A 104 4.71 -10.40 -22.08
CA SER A 104 5.25 -10.06 -20.76
C SER A 104 5.74 -8.61 -20.72
N ALA A 105 5.78 -8.03 -19.52
CA ALA A 105 6.24 -6.66 -19.28
C ALA A 105 6.75 -6.49 -17.84
N ASN A 106 7.68 -5.56 -17.66
CA ASN A 106 8.16 -5.18 -16.34
C ASN A 106 7.31 -4.02 -15.80
N PHE A 107 6.48 -4.31 -14.81
CA PHE A 107 5.67 -3.31 -14.13
C PHE A 107 6.35 -2.82 -12.85
N SER A 108 6.25 -1.52 -12.56
CA SER A 108 6.56 -0.96 -11.24
C SER A 108 5.55 0.12 -10.84
N ILE A 109 5.42 0.39 -9.53
CA ILE A 109 4.67 1.53 -9.01
C ILE A 109 5.64 2.43 -8.26
N GLU A 110 5.82 3.65 -8.76
CA GLU A 110 6.72 4.66 -8.18
C GLU A 110 5.96 5.97 -8.02
N ASN A 111 5.98 6.55 -6.82
CA ASN A 111 5.25 7.80 -6.50
C ASN A 111 3.74 7.79 -6.83
N LYS A 112 3.11 6.60 -6.88
CA LYS A 112 1.72 6.32 -7.30
C LYS A 112 1.47 6.34 -8.81
N GLU A 113 2.49 6.49 -9.63
CA GLU A 113 2.41 6.26 -11.08
C GLU A 113 2.72 4.79 -11.39
N LEU A 114 2.00 4.23 -12.37
CA LEU A 114 2.28 2.90 -12.92
C LEU A 114 3.32 3.05 -14.04
N PHE A 115 4.42 2.31 -13.97
CA PHE A 115 5.38 2.22 -15.06
C PHE A 115 5.29 0.84 -15.72
N ILE A 116 5.41 0.83 -17.04
CA ILE A 116 5.47 -0.38 -17.88
C ILE A 116 6.74 -0.27 -18.72
N ASP A 117 7.67 -1.20 -18.54
CA ASP A 117 9.00 -1.20 -19.14
C ASP A 117 9.75 0.15 -18.96
N GLY A 118 9.60 0.74 -17.77
CA GLY A 118 10.21 2.02 -17.40
C GLY A 118 9.54 3.27 -17.99
N GLN A 119 8.40 3.14 -18.69
CA GLN A 119 7.60 4.27 -19.18
C GLN A 119 6.33 4.46 -18.34
N SER A 120 6.02 5.69 -17.95
CA SER A 120 4.82 6.01 -17.18
C SER A 120 3.57 5.74 -18.02
N TYR A 121 2.63 4.95 -17.49
CA TYR A 121 1.37 4.60 -18.13
C TYR A 121 0.31 5.65 -17.80
N LEU A 122 -0.30 6.22 -18.85
CA LEU A 122 -1.29 7.28 -18.75
C LEU A 122 -2.61 6.82 -19.37
N ASP A 123 -3.71 7.10 -18.67
CA ASP A 123 -5.07 6.98 -19.21
C ASP A 123 -5.59 8.37 -19.61
N MET A 124 -6.30 8.48 -20.72
CA MET A 124 -6.79 9.77 -21.22
C MET A 124 -8.02 10.30 -20.46
N GLU A 125 -8.71 9.47 -19.69
CA GLU A 125 -9.97 9.83 -19.01
C GLU A 125 -9.77 10.29 -17.56
N GLY A 126 -8.63 9.99 -16.93
CA GLY A 126 -8.45 10.25 -15.50
C GLY A 126 -7.06 9.95 -14.97
N THR A 127 -6.86 10.16 -13.67
CA THR A 127 -5.57 9.92 -12.99
C THR A 127 -5.55 8.54 -12.35
N LEU A 128 -4.51 7.73 -12.62
CA LEU A 128 -4.36 6.40 -12.03
C LEU A 128 -4.19 6.48 -10.50
N VAL A 129 -4.91 5.62 -9.78
CA VAL A 129 -4.95 5.59 -8.30
C VAL A 129 -4.39 4.28 -7.76
N LEU A 130 -4.73 3.16 -8.40
CA LEU A 130 -4.35 1.80 -8.03
C LEU A 130 -4.21 0.94 -9.28
N ALA A 131 -3.27 0.01 -9.28
CA ALA A 131 -3.08 -1.00 -10.34
C ALA A 131 -2.60 -2.33 -9.74
N GLY A 132 -2.97 -3.42 -10.39
CA GLY A 132 -2.55 -4.79 -10.08
C GLY A 132 -2.29 -5.50 -11.40
N PHE A 133 -1.18 -6.22 -11.49
CA PHE A 133 -0.58 -6.60 -12.76
C PHE A 133 0.16 -7.93 -12.65
N ASP A 134 0.25 -8.63 -13.77
CA ASP A 134 1.02 -9.86 -13.89
C ASP A 134 2.11 -9.69 -14.94
N ASN A 135 3.37 -9.75 -14.50
CA ASN A 135 4.54 -9.53 -15.36
C ASN A 135 4.66 -10.61 -16.45
N GLU A 136 4.23 -11.85 -16.17
CA GLU A 136 4.33 -13.00 -17.07
C GLU A 136 3.37 -12.85 -18.27
N SER A 137 2.07 -12.61 -18.02
CA SER A 137 1.08 -12.47 -19.09
C SER A 137 0.97 -11.06 -19.68
N GLY A 138 1.46 -10.04 -18.96
CA GLY A 138 1.29 -8.62 -19.29
C GLY A 138 -0.13 -8.08 -19.07
N LYS A 139 -0.98 -8.81 -18.34
CA LYS A 139 -2.33 -8.38 -17.98
C LYS A 139 -2.29 -7.46 -16.76
N PHE A 140 -3.10 -6.42 -16.76
CA PHE A 140 -3.27 -5.55 -15.60
C PHE A 140 -4.69 -5.00 -15.51
N SER A 141 -5.17 -4.80 -14.27
CA SER A 141 -6.38 -4.02 -14.00
C SER A 141 -6.06 -2.86 -13.07
N TYR A 142 -6.71 -1.74 -13.31
CA TYR A 142 -6.38 -0.46 -12.68
C TYR A 142 -7.62 0.39 -12.45
N ILE A 143 -7.49 1.35 -11.55
CA ILE A 143 -8.53 2.32 -11.19
C ILE A 143 -8.03 3.72 -11.50
N ILE A 144 -8.84 4.50 -12.21
CA ILE A 144 -8.63 5.92 -12.45
C ILE A 144 -9.65 6.76 -11.70
N GLU A 145 -9.23 7.92 -11.18
CA GLU A 145 -10.12 8.98 -10.68
C GLU A 145 -10.54 9.86 -11.86
N VAL A 146 -11.85 9.99 -12.07
CA VAL A 146 -12.46 10.74 -13.18
C VAL A 146 -13.30 11.94 -12.70
N GLY A 147 -13.59 11.99 -11.40
CA GLY A 147 -14.37 13.05 -10.76
C GLY A 147 -14.30 12.96 -9.24
N ASN A 148 -14.89 13.91 -8.53
CA ASN A 148 -14.84 13.95 -7.07
C ASN A 148 -15.56 12.74 -6.45
N GLU A 149 -14.79 11.85 -5.80
CA GLU A 149 -15.25 10.54 -5.30
C GLU A 149 -15.81 9.59 -6.38
N GLU A 150 -15.56 9.86 -7.67
CA GLU A 150 -15.93 8.99 -8.79
C GLU A 150 -14.69 8.38 -9.47
N TYR A 151 -14.68 7.05 -9.57
CA TYR A 151 -13.61 6.28 -10.17
C TYR A 151 -14.13 5.29 -11.22
N VAL A 152 -13.27 4.94 -12.16
CA VAL A 152 -13.54 3.95 -13.21
C VAL A 152 -12.50 2.84 -13.13
N ALA A 153 -12.97 1.60 -13.24
CA ALA A 153 -12.20 0.38 -13.14
C ALA A 153 -12.03 -0.24 -14.55
N LYS A 154 -10.77 -0.40 -14.96
CA LYS A 154 -10.35 -0.78 -16.32
C LYS A 154 -9.38 -1.95 -16.30
N THR A 155 -9.31 -2.68 -17.40
CA THR A 155 -8.33 -3.75 -17.64
C THR A 155 -7.67 -3.57 -19.01
N MET A 156 -6.43 -4.01 -19.14
CA MET A 156 -5.62 -3.88 -20.35
C MET A 156 -4.56 -5.00 -20.42
N ARG A 157 -4.05 -5.27 -21.61
CA ARG A 157 -2.90 -6.18 -21.82
C ARG A 157 -1.78 -5.47 -22.58
N VAL A 158 -0.55 -5.57 -22.08
CA VAL A 158 0.61 -4.95 -22.72
C VAL A 158 0.85 -5.55 -24.10
N GLY A 159 0.94 -4.68 -25.11
CA GLY A 159 1.07 -5.07 -26.52
C GLY A 159 -0.25 -5.34 -27.24
N SER A 160 -1.40 -5.21 -26.57
CA SER A 160 -2.70 -5.21 -27.24
C SER A 160 -2.87 -3.97 -28.13
N LYS A 161 -3.77 -4.10 -29.13
CA LYS A 161 -4.16 -3.01 -30.05
C LYS A 161 -5.57 -2.50 -29.80
N GLU A 162 -6.30 -3.12 -28.89
CA GLU A 162 -7.61 -2.67 -28.43
C GLU A 162 -7.43 -1.53 -27.41
N GLU A 163 -8.47 -0.71 -27.24
CA GLU A 163 -8.50 0.29 -26.17
C GLU A 163 -8.72 -0.36 -24.79
N PRO A 164 -8.29 0.26 -23.67
CA PRO A 164 -8.51 -0.27 -22.33
C PRO A 164 -10.00 -0.52 -22.02
N LEU A 165 -10.32 -1.73 -21.59
CA LEU A 165 -11.69 -2.17 -21.37
C LEU A 165 -12.18 -1.71 -19.99
N THR A 166 -13.18 -0.83 -19.97
CA THR A 166 -13.88 -0.45 -18.74
C THR A 166 -14.88 -1.54 -18.35
N PHE A 167 -14.83 -2.00 -17.11
CA PHE A 167 -15.74 -3.05 -16.61
C PHE A 167 -16.47 -2.71 -15.29
N ALA A 168 -16.09 -1.63 -14.59
CA ALA A 168 -16.88 -1.13 -13.45
C ALA A 168 -16.75 0.38 -13.21
N LYS A 169 -17.77 0.97 -12.58
CA LYS A 169 -17.66 2.24 -11.85
C LYS A 169 -17.39 1.95 -10.38
N ILE A 170 -16.71 2.85 -9.68
CA ILE A 170 -16.67 2.88 -8.22
C ILE A 170 -17.05 4.29 -7.77
N THR A 171 -18.01 4.42 -6.86
CA THR A 171 -18.27 5.69 -6.16
C THR A 171 -17.93 5.54 -4.69
N LYS A 172 -17.24 6.52 -4.13
CA LYS A 172 -16.93 6.61 -2.71
C LYS A 172 -17.92 7.55 -2.01
N SER A 173 -18.20 7.31 -0.74
CA SER A 173 -18.96 8.22 0.11
C SER A 173 -18.53 8.00 1.56
N GLY A 174 -17.64 8.88 2.05
CA GLY A 174 -16.92 8.63 3.29
C GLY A 174 -16.08 7.35 3.20
N ASP A 175 -16.17 6.46 4.19
CA ASP A 175 -15.41 5.21 4.23
C ASP A 175 -16.04 4.07 3.40
N ARG A 176 -17.21 4.30 2.80
CA ARG A 176 -17.91 3.30 1.98
C ARG A 176 -17.60 3.48 0.50
N MET A 177 -17.18 2.41 -0.15
CA MET A 177 -17.14 2.32 -1.61
C MET A 177 -18.24 1.41 -2.15
N VAL A 178 -18.78 1.80 -3.31
CA VAL A 178 -19.78 1.06 -4.07
C VAL A 178 -19.27 0.88 -5.49
N MET A 179 -18.87 -0.35 -5.81
CA MET A 179 -18.55 -0.78 -7.17
C MET A 179 -19.84 -1.18 -7.90
N LYS A 180 -19.98 -0.76 -9.16
CA LYS A 180 -21.04 -1.21 -10.07
C LYS A 180 -20.39 -1.74 -11.36
N THR A 181 -20.57 -3.02 -11.67
CA THR A 181 -20.04 -3.60 -12.91
C THR A 181 -20.89 -3.17 -14.11
N VAL A 182 -20.32 -3.23 -15.31
CA VAL A 182 -21.05 -3.01 -16.56
C VAL A 182 -22.08 -4.11 -16.87
N THR A 183 -22.01 -5.25 -16.16
CA THR A 183 -23.04 -6.31 -16.17
C THR A 183 -24.19 -6.06 -15.18
N GLY A 184 -24.11 -5.00 -14.37
CA GLY A 184 -25.17 -4.56 -13.45
C GLY A 184 -25.03 -5.04 -12.00
N GLU A 185 -23.98 -5.76 -11.63
CA GLU A 185 -23.73 -6.17 -10.25
C GLU A 185 -23.30 -4.97 -9.40
N THR A 186 -23.77 -4.90 -8.14
CA THR A 186 -23.42 -3.82 -7.21
C THR A 186 -22.76 -4.42 -5.97
N ILE A 187 -21.48 -4.12 -5.78
CA ILE A 187 -20.66 -4.63 -4.67
C ILE A 187 -20.29 -3.46 -3.75
N THR A 188 -20.47 -3.63 -2.45
CA THR A 188 -20.02 -2.69 -1.41
C THR A 188 -18.81 -3.24 -0.66
N GLY A 189 -17.86 -2.37 -0.30
CA GLY A 189 -16.78 -2.64 0.65
C GLY A 189 -16.13 -1.35 1.15
N GLU A 190 -15.08 -1.49 1.95
CA GLU A 190 -14.31 -0.39 2.55
C GLU A 190 -13.07 -0.03 1.71
N ARG A 191 -12.46 -1.04 1.07
CA ARG A 191 -11.30 -0.91 0.19
C ARG A 191 -11.43 -1.81 -1.03
N VAL A 192 -10.62 -1.53 -2.05
CA VAL A 192 -10.48 -2.34 -3.26
C VAL A 192 -9.00 -2.69 -3.42
N ILE A 193 -8.71 -3.94 -3.73
CA ILE A 193 -7.37 -4.45 -4.07
C ILE A 193 -7.41 -4.79 -5.57
N PRO A 194 -6.59 -4.15 -6.42
CA PRO A 194 -6.50 -4.50 -7.84
C PRO A 194 -5.76 -5.82 -8.05
N THR A 195 -6.07 -6.49 -9.14
CA THR A 195 -5.38 -7.72 -9.59
C THR A 195 -5.24 -7.72 -11.11
N SER A 196 -4.42 -8.59 -11.69
CA SER A 196 -4.30 -8.70 -13.15
C SER A 196 -5.61 -9.11 -13.85
N THR A 197 -6.55 -9.76 -13.15
CA THR A 197 -7.77 -10.37 -13.69
C THR A 197 -9.09 -9.79 -13.15
N GLY A 198 -9.03 -8.72 -12.34
CA GLY A 198 -10.19 -8.10 -11.70
C GLY A 198 -9.85 -7.39 -10.40
N PHE A 199 -10.73 -7.46 -9.41
CA PHE A 199 -10.56 -6.83 -8.10
C PHE A 199 -10.96 -7.76 -6.94
N ILE A 200 -10.30 -7.61 -5.80
CA ILE A 200 -10.77 -8.12 -4.51
C ILE A 200 -11.34 -6.97 -3.68
N ILE A 201 -12.51 -7.19 -3.07
CA ILE A 201 -13.18 -6.27 -2.15
C ILE A 201 -13.25 -6.93 -0.77
N PRO A 202 -12.34 -6.58 0.16
CA PRO A 202 -12.37 -7.08 1.53
C PRO A 202 -13.60 -6.59 2.30
N ARG A 203 -14.06 -7.44 3.23
CA ARG A 203 -15.12 -7.18 4.21
C ARG A 203 -14.68 -7.70 5.59
N SER A 204 -15.40 -7.32 6.63
CA SER A 204 -15.10 -7.69 8.03
C SER A 204 -15.08 -9.20 8.31
N ASN A 205 -15.68 -10.03 7.46
CA ASN A 205 -15.78 -11.49 7.65
C ASN A 205 -15.45 -12.31 6.40
N GLY A 206 -14.78 -11.72 5.39
CA GLY A 206 -14.51 -12.41 4.13
C GLY A 206 -14.04 -11.47 3.02
N LEU A 207 -13.94 -12.01 1.81
CA LEU A 207 -13.65 -11.27 0.59
C LEU A 207 -14.82 -11.37 -0.38
N ILE A 208 -14.88 -10.46 -1.34
CA ILE A 208 -15.57 -10.68 -2.61
C ILE A 208 -14.55 -10.52 -3.72
N GLU A 209 -14.35 -11.57 -4.50
CA GLU A 209 -13.67 -11.45 -5.78
C GLU A 209 -14.67 -10.92 -6.82
N VAL A 210 -14.22 -9.97 -7.63
CA VAL A 210 -14.93 -9.40 -8.77
C VAL A 210 -14.04 -9.59 -10.00
N PRO A 211 -14.16 -10.73 -10.70
CA PRO A 211 -13.49 -10.95 -11.97
C PRO A 211 -13.96 -9.93 -13.02
N ILE A 212 -13.21 -9.77 -14.11
CA ILE A 212 -13.60 -8.88 -15.21
C ILE A 212 -14.88 -9.38 -15.90
N THR A 213 -14.95 -10.67 -16.23
CA THR A 213 -16.01 -11.25 -17.07
C THR A 213 -17.06 -12.05 -16.32
N ASP A 214 -16.66 -12.67 -15.20
CA ASP A 214 -17.49 -13.57 -14.42
C ASP A 214 -18.20 -12.85 -13.27
N LYS A 215 -19.18 -13.53 -12.66
CA LYS A 215 -19.95 -12.99 -11.54
C LYS A 215 -19.07 -12.82 -10.31
N ALA A 216 -19.37 -11.80 -9.51
CA ALA A 216 -18.68 -11.60 -8.24
C ALA A 216 -18.96 -12.78 -7.28
N ARG A 217 -17.91 -13.37 -6.69
CA ARG A 217 -18.01 -14.52 -5.76
C ARG A 217 -17.54 -14.15 -4.34
N PRO A 218 -18.31 -14.49 -3.29
CA PRO A 218 -17.84 -14.35 -1.92
C PRO A 218 -16.85 -15.46 -1.58
N ILE A 219 -15.82 -15.12 -0.79
CA ILE A 219 -14.80 -16.07 -0.32
C ILE A 219 -14.69 -15.93 1.20
N GLY A 220 -14.85 -17.05 1.90
CA GLY A 220 -14.66 -17.12 3.35
C GLY A 220 -13.18 -17.12 3.72
N LEU A 221 -12.82 -16.47 4.82
CA LEU A 221 -11.46 -16.48 5.36
C LEU A 221 -11.36 -17.36 6.60
N PRO A 222 -10.17 -17.87 6.95
CA PRO A 222 -9.91 -18.52 8.24
C PRO A 222 -10.29 -17.61 9.42
N LYS A 223 -10.81 -18.20 10.51
CA LYS A 223 -11.15 -17.43 11.73
C LYS A 223 -9.90 -16.73 12.25
N GLY A 224 -10.02 -15.45 12.60
CA GLY A 224 -8.93 -14.67 13.18
C GLY A 224 -8.01 -14.01 12.15
N TYR A 225 -8.28 -14.15 10.85
CA TYR A 225 -7.50 -13.54 9.78
C TYR A 225 -8.32 -12.56 8.93
N VAL A 226 -7.66 -11.53 8.43
CA VAL A 226 -8.18 -10.56 7.45
C VAL A 226 -7.18 -10.39 6.31
N ALA A 227 -7.61 -9.96 5.12
CA ALA A 227 -6.65 -9.59 4.07
C ALA A 227 -5.70 -8.49 4.56
N ALA A 228 -4.40 -8.68 4.39
CA ALA A 228 -3.38 -7.69 4.73
C ALA A 228 -3.65 -6.38 3.97
N ALA A 229 -3.37 -5.23 4.60
CA ALA A 229 -3.75 -3.92 4.08
C ALA A 229 -3.11 -3.63 2.71
N MET A 230 -1.92 -4.16 2.47
CA MET A 230 -1.18 -4.06 1.22
C MET A 230 -0.85 -5.46 0.70
N GLN A 231 -0.82 -5.61 -0.63
CA GLN A 231 -0.53 -6.86 -1.32
C GLN A 231 0.59 -6.53 -2.32
N ARG A 232 1.64 -7.35 -2.36
CA ARG A 232 2.80 -7.12 -3.25
C ARG A 232 2.76 -8.03 -4.47
N GLY A 233 2.47 -9.31 -4.24
CA GLY A 233 2.19 -10.24 -5.33
C GLY A 233 0.80 -10.05 -5.92
N ASP A 234 0.64 -10.47 -7.17
CA ASP A 234 -0.65 -10.43 -7.85
C ASP A 234 -1.51 -11.63 -7.48
N ILE A 235 -2.69 -11.33 -6.93
CA ILE A 235 -3.68 -12.33 -6.57
C ILE A 235 -4.30 -12.95 -7.83
N GLY A 236 -4.42 -12.18 -8.92
CA GLY A 236 -5.17 -12.55 -10.12
C GLY A 236 -4.51 -13.62 -10.99
N SER A 237 -3.17 -13.70 -10.99
CA SER A 237 -2.40 -14.75 -11.67
C SER A 237 -2.02 -15.92 -10.76
N THR A 238 -2.07 -15.75 -9.43
CA THR A 238 -1.64 -16.77 -8.47
C THR A 238 -2.76 -17.51 -7.75
N ASN A 239 -3.97 -16.92 -7.69
CA ASN A 239 -5.03 -17.26 -6.72
C ASN A 239 -4.62 -17.12 -5.25
N ILE A 240 -3.45 -16.54 -4.94
CA ILE A 240 -2.93 -16.40 -3.57
C ILE A 240 -3.13 -14.98 -3.06
N ILE A 241 -3.70 -14.84 -1.87
CA ILE A 241 -3.77 -13.58 -1.11
C ILE A 241 -2.97 -13.68 0.19
N LEU A 242 -2.32 -12.59 0.60
CA LEU A 242 -1.70 -12.47 1.91
C LEU A 242 -2.74 -12.06 2.97
N LEU A 243 -2.90 -12.87 4.01
CA LEU A 243 -3.72 -12.56 5.18
C LEU A 243 -2.86 -12.18 6.39
N GLU A 244 -3.40 -11.33 7.25
CA GLU A 244 -2.84 -10.90 8.54
C GLU A 244 -3.72 -11.39 9.70
N LYS A 245 -3.07 -11.86 10.78
CA LYS A 245 -3.68 -12.31 12.04
C LYS A 245 -4.19 -11.12 12.85
N LEU A 246 -5.44 -11.20 13.31
CA LEU A 246 -6.08 -10.19 14.15
C LEU A 246 -5.52 -10.21 15.57
N LYS A 247 -5.20 -9.02 16.13
CA LYS A 247 -4.68 -8.86 17.49
C LYS A 247 -5.55 -9.43 18.62
N GLU A 248 -6.84 -9.60 18.36
CA GLU A 248 -7.78 -10.20 19.32
C GLU A 248 -7.65 -11.73 19.35
N ALA A 249 -7.21 -12.36 18.25
CA ALA A 249 -6.93 -13.80 18.20
C ALA A 249 -5.77 -14.21 19.12
N ASP A 250 -4.83 -13.28 19.41
CA ASP A 250 -3.73 -13.51 20.36
C ASP A 250 -4.20 -13.54 21.83
N ASN A 251 -5.45 -13.14 22.11
CA ASN A 251 -6.00 -13.02 23.45
C ASN A 251 -7.22 -13.94 23.70
N GLU A 252 -7.77 -14.58 22.66
CA GLU A 252 -8.81 -15.61 22.82
C GLU A 252 -8.21 -16.96 23.22
N GLY A 253 -7.94 -17.15 24.53
CA GLY A 253 -7.64 -18.44 25.13
C GLY A 253 -8.83 -19.40 25.06
N GLY A 254 -9.13 -19.93 23.86
CA GLY A 254 -10.41 -20.56 23.52
C GLY A 254 -10.28 -21.77 22.59
N PHE A 255 -10.02 -22.94 23.18
CA PHE A 255 -10.27 -24.29 22.66
C PHE A 255 -9.53 -24.80 21.41
N PHE A 256 -8.80 -23.96 20.67
CA PHE A 256 -7.71 -24.38 19.79
C PHE A 256 -6.53 -23.42 19.95
N ASP A 257 -5.80 -23.61 21.05
CA ASP A 257 -4.55 -22.89 21.29
C ASP A 257 -3.44 -23.53 20.44
N PHE A 258 -3.24 -22.99 19.25
CA PHE A 258 -2.22 -23.48 18.31
C PHE A 258 -0.78 -23.32 18.84
N SER A 259 -0.56 -22.58 19.95
CA SER A 259 0.75 -22.47 20.59
C SER A 259 1.26 -23.80 21.18
N GLU A 260 0.37 -24.74 21.55
CA GLU A 260 0.78 -26.08 21.96
C GLU A 260 1.28 -26.93 20.77
N VAL A 261 0.73 -26.71 19.56
CA VAL A 261 1.17 -27.44 18.35
C VAL A 261 2.49 -26.86 17.84
N THR A 262 2.65 -25.54 17.79
CA THR A 262 3.93 -24.91 17.37
C THR A 262 5.03 -25.08 18.41
N GLY A 263 4.69 -25.03 19.70
CA GLY A 263 5.61 -25.28 20.81
C GLY A 263 6.19 -26.70 20.83
N ALA A 264 5.42 -27.71 20.39
CA ALA A 264 5.88 -29.09 20.29
C ALA A 264 6.95 -29.32 19.19
N PHE A 265 7.05 -28.42 18.20
CA PHE A 265 8.05 -28.45 17.12
C PHE A 265 9.19 -27.43 17.30
N GLY A 266 9.22 -26.69 18.42
CA GLY A 266 10.31 -25.76 18.73
C GLY A 266 10.28 -24.45 17.95
N LEU A 267 9.10 -24.02 17.48
CA LEU A 267 8.94 -22.80 16.70
C LEU A 267 8.74 -21.58 17.61
N THR A 268 9.79 -20.75 17.72
CA THR A 268 9.69 -19.37 18.22
C THR A 268 9.42 -18.41 17.05
N GLU A 269 8.50 -18.80 16.16
CA GLU A 269 8.26 -18.15 14.87
C GLU A 269 7.10 -17.16 14.94
N ASP A 270 7.21 -16.05 14.20
CA ASP A 270 6.15 -15.04 14.10
C ASP A 270 5.07 -15.53 13.11
N ASP A 271 3.94 -16.05 13.60
CA ASP A 271 2.85 -16.63 12.78
C ASP A 271 1.78 -15.62 12.33
N ASP A 272 2.14 -14.33 12.27
CA ASP A 272 1.22 -13.21 12.03
C ASP A 272 0.65 -13.17 10.60
N TYR A 273 1.28 -13.85 9.63
CA TYR A 273 0.86 -13.84 8.23
C TYR A 273 0.71 -15.25 7.65
N LEU A 274 -0.21 -15.39 6.69
CA LEU A 274 -0.31 -16.60 5.88
C LEU A 274 -0.66 -16.29 4.43
N PHE A 275 -0.17 -17.13 3.50
CA PHE A 275 -0.70 -17.20 2.14
C PHE A 275 -1.98 -18.03 2.16
N PHE A 276 -3.05 -17.50 1.56
CA PHE A 276 -4.33 -18.18 1.42
C PHE A 276 -4.71 -18.32 -0.05
N ASP A 277 -5.02 -19.54 -0.46
CA ASP A 277 -5.49 -19.89 -1.79
C ASP A 277 -7.00 -19.66 -1.91
N LEU A 278 -7.39 -18.75 -2.80
CA LEU A 278 -8.76 -18.33 -3.08
C LEU A 278 -9.60 -19.38 -3.83
N GLU A 279 -8.97 -20.41 -4.40
CA GLU A 279 -9.63 -21.51 -5.10
C GLU A 279 -9.76 -22.73 -4.19
N THR A 280 -8.66 -23.15 -3.55
CA THR A 280 -8.63 -24.39 -2.75
C THR A 280 -8.91 -24.18 -1.26
N GLY A 281 -8.84 -22.95 -0.75
CA GLY A 281 -8.94 -22.64 0.67
C GLY A 281 -7.73 -23.06 1.50
N LYS A 282 -6.63 -23.46 0.85
CA LYS A 282 -5.37 -23.87 1.48
C LYS A 282 -4.66 -22.68 2.11
N SER A 283 -4.16 -22.87 3.34
CA SER A 283 -3.33 -21.90 4.06
C SER A 283 -1.89 -22.37 4.22
N THR A 284 -0.93 -21.49 3.99
CA THR A 284 0.50 -21.68 4.29
C THR A 284 0.96 -20.57 5.24
N VAL A 285 1.34 -20.94 6.47
CA VAL A 285 1.79 -19.99 7.51
C VAL A 285 3.19 -19.47 7.17
N LEU A 286 3.44 -18.19 7.45
CA LEU A 286 4.70 -17.51 7.17
C LEU A 286 5.35 -17.02 8.47
N ASN A 287 6.63 -17.33 8.66
CA ASN A 287 7.44 -16.83 9.77
C ASN A 287 7.87 -15.37 9.51
N VAL A 288 6.94 -14.44 9.68
CA VAL A 288 7.15 -12.99 9.48
C VAL A 288 6.32 -12.21 10.50
N SER A 289 6.98 -11.34 11.27
CA SER A 289 6.31 -10.51 12.28
C SER A 289 5.47 -9.39 11.69
N ARG A 290 4.34 -9.06 12.35
CA ARG A 290 3.62 -7.79 12.13
C ARG A 290 4.28 -6.61 12.84
N GLU A 291 5.32 -6.83 13.65
CA GLU A 291 6.08 -5.75 14.26
C GLU A 291 6.79 -4.87 13.20
N GLY A 292 7.22 -3.67 13.58
CA GLY A 292 7.93 -2.74 12.68
C GLY A 292 7.13 -2.12 11.53
N LYS A 293 5.97 -2.66 11.13
CA LYS A 293 5.15 -2.10 10.01
C LYS A 293 4.59 -0.69 10.23
N ASN A 294 4.59 -0.21 11.48
CA ASN A 294 4.01 1.08 11.86
C ASN A 294 5.06 2.18 12.11
N GLU A 295 4.95 3.28 11.38
CA GLU A 295 5.65 4.53 11.66
C GLU A 295 4.96 5.33 12.79
N GLN A 296 5.73 6.19 13.48
CA GLN A 296 5.26 6.88 14.69
C GLN A 296 5.46 8.40 14.59
N HIS A 297 4.39 9.18 14.42
CA HIS A 297 4.46 10.64 14.36
C HIS A 297 4.11 11.29 15.70
N MET A 298 5.10 11.90 16.36
CA MET A 298 4.91 12.69 17.58
C MET A 298 4.53 14.13 17.24
N TYR A 299 3.63 14.73 18.02
CA TYR A 299 3.11 16.08 17.73
C TYR A 299 3.11 16.99 18.97
N ASN A 300 3.04 18.31 18.73
CA ASN A 300 3.16 19.37 19.74
C ASN A 300 4.40 19.24 20.66
N CYS A 301 5.53 18.78 20.11
CA CYS A 301 6.79 18.64 20.83
C CYS A 301 7.33 19.99 21.30
N ARG A 302 7.51 20.15 22.61
CA ARG A 302 8.14 21.31 23.26
C ARG A 302 9.48 20.87 23.87
N ARG A 303 10.53 21.65 23.62
CA ARG A 303 11.85 21.41 24.21
C ARG A 303 11.78 21.55 25.73
N GLN A 304 12.16 20.49 26.44
CA GLN A 304 12.25 20.47 27.90
C GLN A 304 13.68 20.73 28.38
N ASN A 305 14.68 20.23 27.65
CA ASN A 305 16.10 20.54 27.83
C ASN A 305 16.87 20.30 26.52
N ASP A 306 18.20 20.26 26.55
CA ASP A 306 19.04 20.13 25.35
C ASP A 306 19.00 18.75 24.68
N TYR A 307 18.47 17.73 25.38
CA TYR A 307 18.44 16.33 24.95
C TYR A 307 17.03 15.74 24.87
N VAL A 308 16.01 16.42 25.42
CA VAL A 308 14.65 15.90 25.58
C VAL A 308 13.61 16.93 25.11
N ASN A 309 12.74 16.48 24.20
CA ASN A 309 11.51 17.17 23.82
C ASN A 309 10.30 16.43 24.41
N LYS A 310 9.41 17.12 25.13
CA LYS A 310 8.14 16.57 25.63
C LYS A 310 7.04 16.85 24.59
N CYS A 311 6.48 15.80 23.99
CA CYS A 311 5.41 15.88 23.00
C CYS A 311 4.04 15.65 23.66
N SER A 312 2.96 16.20 23.09
CA SER A 312 1.61 16.04 23.66
C SER A 312 0.91 14.77 23.22
N GLY A 313 1.52 13.98 22.34
CA GLY A 313 0.96 12.73 21.84
C GLY A 313 1.78 12.14 20.70
N MET A 314 1.37 10.93 20.31
CA MET A 314 1.95 10.13 19.23
C MET A 314 0.78 9.51 18.44
N VAL A 315 0.86 9.56 17.11
CA VAL A 315 0.01 8.76 16.21
C VAL A 315 0.88 7.66 15.62
N LYS A 316 0.35 6.43 15.56
CA LYS A 316 0.97 5.32 14.82
C LYS A 316 0.14 5.00 13.58
N TYR A 317 0.80 4.72 12.47
CA TYR A 317 0.15 4.35 11.21
C TYR A 317 1.04 3.39 10.41
N GLU A 318 0.42 2.48 9.66
CA GLU A 318 1.12 1.55 8.78
C GLU A 318 1.77 2.31 7.61
N SER A 319 3.05 2.04 7.31
CA SER A 319 3.81 2.83 6.33
C SER A 319 4.93 2.04 5.65
N LEU A 320 4.82 1.89 4.33
CA LEU A 320 5.86 1.30 3.47
C LEU A 320 7.20 2.04 3.52
N TYR A 321 7.19 3.33 3.84
CA TYR A 321 8.38 4.16 3.85
C TYR A 321 8.57 4.82 5.22
N THR A 322 9.83 4.98 5.61
CA THR A 322 10.19 5.75 6.79
C THR A 322 9.95 7.24 6.55
N LYS A 323 10.02 8.04 7.60
CA LYS A 323 9.97 9.52 7.50
C LYS A 323 11.07 10.13 6.62
N LEU A 324 12.14 9.38 6.33
CA LEU A 324 13.24 9.80 5.45
C LEU A 324 13.01 9.40 3.98
N GLY A 325 11.88 8.78 3.65
CA GLY A 325 11.55 8.30 2.30
C GLY A 325 12.22 6.98 1.91
N THR A 326 13.02 6.37 2.79
CA THR A 326 13.58 5.03 2.57
C THR A 326 12.53 3.95 2.80
N LYS A 327 12.66 2.76 2.18
CA LYS A 327 11.81 1.60 2.50
C LYS A 327 11.83 1.33 4.02
N ASN A 328 10.67 1.09 4.61
CA ASN A 328 10.55 0.54 5.96
C ASN A 328 10.78 -0.98 5.88
N THR A 329 12.04 -1.43 5.93
CA THR A 329 12.41 -2.84 5.71
C THR A 329 11.86 -3.83 6.74
N GLN A 330 11.21 -3.36 7.81
CA GLN A 330 10.50 -4.23 8.77
C GLN A 330 9.03 -4.47 8.39
N HIS A 331 8.49 -3.74 7.41
CA HIS A 331 7.10 -3.92 6.96
C HIS A 331 6.99 -5.18 6.09
N TYR A 332 6.02 -6.04 6.41
CA TYR A 332 5.74 -7.30 5.70
C TYR A 332 5.70 -7.19 4.16
N PHE A 333 5.29 -6.05 3.60
CA PHE A 333 5.28 -5.78 2.15
C PHE A 333 6.67 -5.82 1.52
N TRP A 334 7.72 -5.41 2.24
CA TRP A 334 9.10 -5.53 1.76
C TRP A 334 9.70 -6.91 2.06
N SER A 335 9.14 -7.62 3.05
CA SER A 335 9.57 -8.94 3.49
C SER A 335 8.85 -10.12 2.83
N ILE A 336 7.75 -9.91 2.11
CA ILE A 336 6.94 -10.95 1.48
C ILE A 336 6.62 -10.53 0.04
N ASP A 337 6.88 -11.43 -0.91
CA ASP A 337 6.55 -11.28 -2.33
C ASP A 337 6.03 -12.63 -2.87
N TRP A 338 5.21 -12.63 -3.91
CA TRP A 338 4.73 -13.86 -4.55
C TRP A 338 4.29 -13.62 -6.00
N LEU A 339 4.46 -14.60 -6.86
CA LEU A 339 4.12 -14.49 -8.27
C LEU A 339 3.83 -15.84 -8.92
N SER A 340 3.16 -15.79 -10.08
CA SER A 340 3.06 -16.92 -11.01
C SER A 340 4.44 -17.26 -11.58
N THR A 341 4.65 -18.54 -11.85
CA THR A 341 5.75 -19.02 -12.70
C THR A 341 5.28 -20.22 -13.51
N ALA A 342 6.02 -20.59 -14.55
CA ALA A 342 5.79 -21.81 -15.32
C ALA A 342 5.80 -23.14 -14.51
N GLN A 343 6.21 -23.13 -13.23
CA GLN A 343 6.15 -24.29 -12.32
C GLN A 343 5.01 -24.20 -11.29
N GLY A 344 4.18 -23.16 -11.35
CA GLY A 344 3.17 -22.81 -10.35
C GLY A 344 3.55 -21.56 -9.54
N PRO A 345 2.65 -21.07 -8.68
CA PRO A 345 2.91 -19.91 -7.84
C PRO A 345 3.99 -20.20 -6.79
N ILE A 346 4.89 -19.23 -6.62
CA ILE A 346 5.89 -19.25 -5.54
C ILE A 346 5.73 -18.02 -4.64
N GLY A 347 5.98 -18.20 -3.35
CA GLY A 347 6.19 -17.11 -2.40
C GLY A 347 7.67 -16.95 -2.06
N VAL A 348 8.09 -15.75 -1.70
CA VAL A 348 9.45 -15.44 -1.23
C VAL A 348 9.33 -14.62 0.03
N ILE A 349 9.97 -15.07 1.11
CA ILE A 349 9.94 -14.41 2.42
C ILE A 349 11.34 -14.08 2.93
N ASN A 350 11.45 -12.93 3.61
CA ASN A 350 12.58 -12.56 4.44
C ASN A 350 12.13 -12.56 5.90
N THR A 351 12.59 -13.54 6.68
CA THR A 351 12.29 -13.67 8.12
C THR A 351 13.07 -12.66 8.98
N GLY A 352 13.92 -11.86 8.36
CA GLY A 352 14.92 -11.01 9.03
C GLY A 352 16.28 -11.70 9.13
N THR A 353 16.33 -13.03 9.26
CA THR A 353 17.60 -13.82 9.32
C THR A 353 17.78 -14.80 8.16
N THR A 354 16.70 -15.20 7.48
CA THR A 354 16.72 -16.08 6.30
C THR A 354 15.98 -15.44 5.14
N VAL A 355 16.38 -15.78 3.91
CA VAL A 355 15.54 -15.61 2.71
C VAL A 355 15.18 -16.98 2.19
N GLU A 356 13.88 -17.18 2.04
CA GLU A 356 13.28 -18.50 1.78
C GLU A 356 12.29 -18.40 0.63
N VAL A 357 12.22 -19.46 -0.18
CA VAL A 357 11.25 -19.60 -1.27
C VAL A 357 10.29 -20.72 -0.94
N ILE A 358 9.00 -20.46 -1.14
CA ILE A 358 7.91 -21.40 -0.88
C ILE A 358 7.28 -21.78 -2.22
N ASP A 359 7.38 -23.06 -2.58
CA ASP A 359 6.58 -23.67 -3.63
C ASP A 359 5.18 -23.95 -3.08
N LEU A 360 4.24 -23.08 -3.43
CA LEU A 360 2.87 -23.12 -2.92
C LEU A 360 2.05 -24.26 -3.52
N THR A 361 2.52 -24.85 -4.63
CA THR A 361 1.90 -26.03 -5.25
C THR A 361 2.30 -27.29 -4.50
N ASN A 362 3.60 -27.50 -4.30
CA ASN A 362 4.17 -28.75 -3.80
C ASN A 362 4.46 -28.78 -2.29
N ASP A 363 4.10 -27.73 -1.54
CA ASP A 363 4.28 -27.64 -0.08
C ASP A 363 5.74 -27.76 0.38
N LYS A 364 6.65 -27.09 -0.36
CA LYS A 364 8.09 -27.08 -0.08
C LYS A 364 8.58 -25.68 0.20
N GLN A 365 9.46 -25.56 1.19
CA GLN A 365 10.07 -24.32 1.63
C GLN A 365 11.60 -24.49 1.60
N PHE A 366 12.27 -23.64 0.81
CA PHE A 366 13.69 -23.72 0.49
C PHE A 366 14.42 -22.56 1.14
N VAL A 367 15.31 -22.84 2.11
CA VAL A 367 16.15 -21.80 2.73
C VAL A 367 17.33 -21.50 1.81
N LEU A 368 17.33 -20.34 1.15
CA LEU A 368 18.37 -19.97 0.20
C LEU A 368 19.56 -19.29 0.89
N PHE A 369 19.26 -18.27 1.69
CA PHE A 369 20.26 -17.51 2.46
C PHE A 369 19.92 -17.56 3.94
N GLU A 370 20.95 -17.60 4.79
CA GLU A 370 20.86 -17.59 6.25
C GLU A 370 21.99 -16.74 6.82
N ARG A 371 21.68 -15.80 7.71
CA ARG A 371 22.65 -14.86 8.27
C ARG A 371 22.23 -14.36 9.65
N LEU A 372 23.06 -14.66 10.66
CA LEU A 372 22.87 -14.22 12.05
C LEU A 372 22.78 -12.69 12.20
N MET A 373 23.53 -11.93 11.39
CA MET A 373 23.50 -10.46 11.35
C MET A 373 22.37 -9.88 10.47
N GLY A 374 21.42 -10.73 10.08
CA GLY A 374 20.23 -10.41 9.32
C GLY A 374 20.40 -10.21 7.82
N VAL A 375 19.27 -10.22 7.12
CA VAL A 375 19.11 -9.94 5.69
C VAL A 375 18.31 -8.65 5.52
N ASN A 376 18.81 -7.71 4.70
CA ASN A 376 18.26 -6.35 4.64
C ASN A 376 17.05 -6.22 3.73
N GLU A 377 17.13 -6.77 2.52
CA GLU A 377 16.08 -6.77 1.50
C GLU A 377 16.37 -7.86 0.46
N PHE A 378 15.33 -8.28 -0.25
CA PHE A 378 15.44 -9.03 -1.49
C PHE A 378 14.64 -8.31 -2.58
N ASN A 379 15.03 -8.51 -3.83
CA ASN A 379 14.26 -8.08 -4.99
C ASN A 379 14.20 -9.25 -5.98
N LEU A 380 13.02 -9.45 -6.57
CA LEU A 380 12.83 -10.41 -7.65
C LEU A 380 12.99 -9.68 -8.98
N LEU A 381 13.68 -10.32 -9.92
CA LEU A 381 14.15 -9.73 -11.17
C LEU A 381 13.66 -10.59 -12.34
N PRO A 382 12.41 -10.43 -12.82
CA PRO A 382 11.95 -11.05 -14.05
C PRO A 382 12.83 -10.59 -15.22
N THR A 383 13.24 -11.52 -16.07
CA THR A 383 14.06 -11.23 -17.26
C THR A 383 13.27 -11.44 -18.54
N GLU A 384 13.67 -10.77 -19.63
CA GLU A 384 12.97 -10.83 -20.93
C GLU A 384 12.90 -12.24 -21.53
N ASP A 385 13.82 -13.13 -21.15
CA ASP A 385 13.85 -14.55 -21.54
C ASP A 385 12.96 -15.46 -20.67
N GLY A 386 12.16 -14.89 -19.76
CA GLY A 386 11.22 -15.60 -18.90
C GLY A 386 11.84 -16.30 -17.70
N ARG A 387 13.13 -16.08 -17.41
CA ARG A 387 13.71 -16.49 -16.14
C ARG A 387 13.31 -15.53 -15.02
N LEU A 388 13.47 -16.00 -13.79
CA LEU A 388 13.24 -15.23 -12.59
C LEU A 388 14.56 -15.14 -11.83
N GLY A 389 15.22 -13.99 -11.90
CA GLY A 389 16.38 -13.69 -11.07
C GLY A 389 15.96 -13.30 -9.65
N MET A 390 16.90 -13.37 -8.70
CA MET A 390 16.74 -12.81 -7.37
C MET A 390 18.04 -12.15 -6.90
N SER A 391 17.94 -10.97 -6.31
CA SER A 391 19.05 -10.24 -5.69
C SER A 391 18.76 -10.06 -4.20
N VAL A 392 19.72 -10.41 -3.33
CA VAL A 392 19.58 -10.41 -1.87
C VAL A 392 20.70 -9.62 -1.21
N LYS A 393 20.34 -8.67 -0.34
CA LYS A 393 21.30 -7.77 0.31
C LYS A 393 21.67 -8.23 1.71
N LEU A 394 22.94 -8.57 1.89
CA LEU A 394 23.52 -9.12 3.12
C LEU A 394 24.46 -8.10 3.79
N GLY A 395 23.87 -7.00 4.28
CA GLY A 395 24.60 -5.87 4.87
C GLY A 395 25.31 -5.02 3.82
N PHE A 396 26.57 -5.36 3.55
CA PHE A 396 27.42 -4.64 2.60
C PHE A 396 27.70 -5.40 1.30
N SER A 397 27.33 -6.69 1.21
CA SER A 397 27.31 -7.44 -0.06
C SER A 397 25.90 -7.58 -0.59
N THR A 398 25.82 -7.82 -1.90
CA THR A 398 24.62 -8.27 -2.61
C THR A 398 24.98 -9.59 -3.26
N GLU A 399 24.17 -10.61 -3.02
CA GLU A 399 24.27 -11.92 -3.69
C GLU A 399 23.17 -12.02 -4.74
N GLU A 400 23.45 -12.64 -5.88
CA GLU A 400 22.51 -12.74 -7.00
C GLU A 400 22.36 -14.19 -7.48
N ILE A 401 21.15 -14.53 -7.90
CA ILE A 401 20.78 -15.83 -8.49
C ILE A 401 20.11 -15.52 -9.84
N ASP A 402 20.79 -15.86 -10.95
CA ASP A 402 20.34 -15.57 -12.32
C ASP A 402 19.07 -16.35 -12.75
N ASP A 403 18.83 -17.51 -12.14
CA ASP A 403 17.67 -18.35 -12.38
C ASP A 403 17.29 -19.05 -11.07
N LEU A 404 16.36 -18.43 -10.35
CA LEU A 404 15.84 -18.90 -9.08
C LEU A 404 15.26 -20.32 -9.20
N LEU A 405 14.51 -20.57 -10.27
CA LEU A 405 13.79 -21.82 -10.50
C LEU A 405 14.71 -22.99 -10.88
N ALA A 406 15.81 -22.72 -11.56
CA ALA A 406 16.89 -23.68 -11.74
C ALA A 406 17.64 -23.91 -10.43
N HIS A 407 17.91 -22.84 -9.66
CA HIS A 407 18.61 -22.92 -8.37
C HIS A 407 17.86 -23.75 -7.32
N LEU A 408 16.52 -23.67 -7.23
CA LEU A 408 15.74 -24.50 -6.29
C LEU A 408 16.02 -26.01 -6.44
N LYS A 409 16.39 -26.46 -7.64
CA LYS A 409 16.70 -27.88 -7.94
C LYS A 409 18.08 -28.31 -7.44
N THR A 410 18.94 -27.37 -7.05
CA THR A 410 20.28 -27.62 -6.51
C THR A 410 20.38 -27.39 -5.00
N VAL A 411 19.32 -26.88 -4.36
CA VAL A 411 19.26 -26.67 -2.90
C VAL A 411 19.40 -28.02 -2.18
N PRO A 412 20.35 -28.17 -1.24
CA PRO A 412 20.53 -29.41 -0.47
C PRO A 412 19.27 -29.79 0.32
N THR A 413 18.97 -31.08 0.43
CA THR A 413 17.71 -31.58 1.01
C THR A 413 17.53 -31.15 2.47
N GLU A 414 18.60 -30.98 3.24
CA GLU A 414 18.57 -30.45 4.61
C GLU A 414 18.12 -28.99 4.72
N LYS A 415 18.13 -28.24 3.61
CA LYS A 415 17.59 -26.88 3.49
C LYS A 415 16.17 -26.83 2.90
N VAL A 416 15.57 -27.99 2.64
CA VAL A 416 14.19 -28.12 2.14
C VAL A 416 13.29 -28.64 3.25
N LYS A 417 12.33 -27.82 3.67
CA LYS A 417 11.30 -28.14 4.67
C LYS A 417 9.94 -28.34 3.98
N SER A 418 9.01 -29.01 4.64
CA SER A 418 7.59 -28.94 4.30
C SER A 418 6.98 -27.64 4.87
N THR A 419 6.00 -27.08 4.17
CA THR A 419 5.26 -25.90 4.64
C THR A 419 4.38 -26.22 5.85
N THR A 420 4.27 -25.26 6.77
CA THR A 420 3.28 -25.31 7.86
C THR A 420 1.91 -24.88 7.33
N LYS A 421 0.88 -25.68 7.61
CA LYS A 421 -0.51 -25.44 7.21
C LYS A 421 -1.39 -25.13 8.43
N LEU A 422 -2.47 -24.40 8.21
CA LEU A 422 -3.55 -24.17 9.18
C LEU A 422 -4.55 -25.34 9.19
#